data_AF-A0A935X2L9-F1
#
_entry.id   AF-A0A935X2L9-F1
#
_cell.length_a   1.000
_cell.length_b   1.000
_cell.length_c   1.000
_cell.angle_alpha   90.00
_cell.angle_beta   90.00
_cell.angle_gamma   90.00
#
_symmetry.space_group_name_H-M   'P 1'
#
loop_
_entity.id
_entity.type
_entity.pdbx_description
1 polymer ?
#
loop_
_entity_poly.entity_id
_entity_poly.type
_entity_poly.pdbx_seq_one_letter_code
_entity_poly.pdbx_strand_id
1 'polypeptide(L)'
;MTRLAFRFDGPSGGCQISLSKDDPIRTSDRVMLLAGHLPGVYTLNIHNESGRWVGGGSFEVRGTWNDENAGPSLWYSSRTTTGNPPSAAWGGGPGGPQNISVSPALGTRHVGLLFFDTSSQRFASLDPPEEMRIRNQWSERTHAGFRFPDDGRLQESMAHYYREVSHGQFDVSVETIGTVSLTNDWDTYFASKSDTDNRQEPKGSLFQKLITAADSLADFATYE
;
A
#
# COMPACT_ATOMS: atom_id res chain seq x y z
N MET A 1 9.36 -32.75 11.71
CA MET A 1 10.04 -31.44 11.69
C MET A 1 10.04 -30.90 13.11
N THR A 2 11.20 -30.62 13.68
CA THR A 2 11.29 -29.98 15.01
C THR A 2 10.94 -28.51 14.87
N ARG A 3 9.90 -28.05 15.57
CA ARG A 3 9.50 -26.64 15.57
C ARG A 3 10.52 -25.82 16.37
N LEU A 4 11.03 -24.76 15.75
CA LEU A 4 11.94 -23.81 16.37
C LEU A 4 11.17 -22.58 16.85
N ALA A 5 11.58 -22.05 17.99
CA ALA A 5 11.11 -20.78 18.54
C ALA A 5 12.23 -19.76 18.50
N PHE A 6 11.96 -18.59 17.91
CA PHE A 6 12.90 -17.50 17.76
C PHE A 6 12.54 -16.39 18.76
N ARG A 7 13.54 -15.91 19.51
CA ARG A 7 13.38 -14.86 20.51
C ARG A 7 14.47 -13.82 20.33
N PHE A 8 14.13 -12.56 20.59
CA PHE A 8 15.05 -11.45 20.49
C PHE A 8 15.25 -10.79 21.85
N ASP A 9 16.50 -10.59 22.23
CA ASP A 9 16.89 -9.70 23.31
C ASP A 9 17.47 -8.42 22.70
N GLY A 10 17.19 -7.27 23.32
CA GLY A 10 17.64 -5.95 22.84
C GLY A 10 16.56 -4.87 23.01
N PRO A 11 16.75 -3.68 22.42
CA PRO A 11 15.72 -2.64 22.39
C PRO A 11 14.42 -3.18 21.75
N SER A 12 13.24 -2.66 22.11
CA SER A 12 11.95 -3.08 21.57
C SER A 12 11.70 -2.60 20.13
N GLY A 13 12.64 -2.90 19.22
CA GLY A 13 12.70 -2.37 17.86
C GLY A 13 11.86 -3.11 16.82
N GLY A 14 11.17 -4.18 17.20
CA GLY A 14 10.30 -4.94 16.30
C GLY A 14 11.03 -5.96 15.41
N CYS A 15 12.20 -6.47 15.83
CA CYS A 15 12.89 -7.53 15.10
C CYS A 15 12.01 -8.77 14.94
N GLN A 16 12.02 -9.36 13.74
CA GLN A 16 11.18 -10.51 13.41
C GLN A 16 11.97 -11.55 12.60
N ILE A 17 11.58 -12.82 12.72
CA ILE A 17 12.06 -13.89 11.86
C ILE A 17 10.96 -14.23 10.88
N SER A 18 11.31 -14.31 9.61
CA SER A 18 10.49 -14.98 8.62
C SER A 18 11.10 -16.30 8.21
N LEU A 19 10.28 -17.33 8.24
CA LEU A 19 10.63 -18.63 7.71
C LEU A 19 10.52 -18.55 6.20
N SER A 20 11.66 -18.55 5.50
CA SER A 20 11.63 -18.67 4.04
C SER A 20 11.22 -20.09 3.67
N LYS A 21 10.35 -20.22 2.68
CA LYS A 21 10.22 -21.46 1.90
C LYS A 21 11.03 -21.26 0.63
N ASP A 22 12.34 -21.40 0.74
CA ASP A 22 13.17 -21.44 -0.47
C ASP A 22 13.01 -22.80 -1.17
N ASP A 23 13.24 -22.77 -2.48
CA ASP A 23 13.28 -23.84 -3.48
C ASP A 23 13.47 -25.28 -2.92
N PRO A 24 12.59 -26.25 -3.23
CA PRO A 24 12.73 -27.65 -2.80
C PRO A 24 14.02 -28.33 -3.29
N ILE A 25 14.78 -27.72 -4.20
CA ILE A 25 16.06 -28.23 -4.72
C ILE A 25 17.24 -27.86 -3.79
N ARG A 26 17.12 -26.84 -2.93
CA ARG A 26 18.18 -26.43 -1.99
C ARG A 26 17.95 -27.03 -0.60
N THR A 27 18.93 -27.78 -0.11
CA THR A 27 18.89 -28.55 1.15
C THR A 27 19.29 -27.77 2.40
N SER A 28 19.61 -26.47 2.29
CA SER A 28 19.95 -25.66 3.47
C SER A 28 18.71 -24.91 3.97
N ASP A 29 18.17 -25.31 5.12
CA ASP A 29 17.15 -24.57 5.83
C ASP A 29 17.67 -23.17 6.18
N ARG A 30 17.08 -22.14 5.56
CA ARG A 30 17.44 -20.73 5.80
C ARG A 30 16.27 -19.99 6.41
N VAL A 31 16.56 -19.09 7.32
CA VAL A 31 15.60 -18.13 7.89
C VAL A 31 16.04 -16.72 7.54
N MET A 32 15.07 -15.82 7.34
CA MET A 32 15.35 -14.41 7.14
C MET A 32 15.15 -13.64 8.43
N LEU A 33 16.19 -12.88 8.81
CA LEU A 33 16.14 -11.92 9.90
C LEU A 33 15.69 -10.56 9.37
N LEU A 34 14.57 -10.06 9.90
CA LEU A 34 14.09 -8.71 9.69
C LEU A 34 14.53 -7.88 10.90
N ALA A 35 15.57 -7.07 10.69
CA ALA A 35 16.06 -6.16 11.70
C ALA A 35 15.03 -5.04 11.95
N GLY A 36 14.82 -4.72 13.22
CA GLY A 36 13.94 -3.64 13.65
C GLY A 36 14.48 -2.25 13.30
N HIS A 37 13.66 -1.22 13.54
CA HIS A 37 14.00 0.17 13.20
C HIS A 37 14.89 0.87 14.25
N LEU A 38 14.93 0.36 15.48
CA LEU A 38 15.71 1.00 16.56
C LEU A 38 17.19 0.58 16.46
N PRO A 39 18.14 1.53 16.41
CA PRO A 39 19.55 1.20 16.53
C PRO A 39 19.88 0.56 17.88
N GLY A 40 20.81 -0.38 17.87
CA GLY A 40 21.27 -1.08 19.06
C GLY A 40 21.84 -2.45 18.77
N VAL A 41 22.30 -3.12 19.82
CA VAL A 41 22.77 -4.50 19.76
C VAL A 41 21.63 -5.43 20.13
N TYR A 42 21.41 -6.43 19.29
CA TYR A 42 20.38 -7.43 19.42
C TYR A 42 21.01 -8.82 19.50
N THR A 43 20.34 -9.72 20.20
CA THR A 43 20.70 -11.14 20.23
C THR A 43 19.50 -11.97 19.78
N LEU A 44 19.70 -12.77 18.75
CA LEU A 44 18.77 -13.81 18.33
C LEU A 44 19.05 -15.08 19.13
N ASN A 45 18.07 -15.54 19.89
CA ASN A 45 18.09 -16.81 20.60
C ASN A 45 17.11 -17.79 19.95
N ILE A 46 17.61 -18.98 19.61
CA ILE A 46 16.83 -20.04 18.99
C ILE A 46 16.66 -21.16 20.01
N HIS A 47 15.41 -21.56 20.23
CA HIS A 47 15.05 -22.66 21.12
C HIS A 47 14.29 -23.74 20.35
N ASN A 48 14.42 -24.99 20.78
CA ASN A 48 13.58 -26.08 20.29
C ASN A 48 12.21 -26.09 21.00
N GLU A 49 11.36 -27.06 20.67
CA GLU A 49 10.04 -27.26 21.27
C GLU A 49 10.07 -27.44 22.80
N SER A 50 11.13 -28.04 23.34
CA SER A 50 11.30 -28.22 24.78
C SER A 50 11.84 -26.97 25.48
N GLY A 51 11.99 -25.85 24.77
CA GLY A 51 12.58 -24.61 25.29
C GLY A 51 14.09 -24.64 25.47
N ARG A 52 14.77 -25.72 25.04
CA ARG A 52 16.24 -25.81 25.11
C ARG A 52 16.85 -24.92 24.04
N TRP A 53 17.85 -24.13 24.43
CA TRP A 53 18.64 -23.33 23.51
C TRP A 53 19.38 -24.23 22.51
N VAL A 54 19.25 -23.90 21.21
CA VAL A 54 19.87 -24.66 20.11
C VAL A 54 20.85 -23.82 19.30
N GLY A 55 20.85 -22.51 19.46
CA GLY A 55 21.76 -21.62 18.75
C GLY A 55 21.34 -20.16 18.85
N GLY A 56 22.18 -19.28 18.31
CA GLY A 56 21.93 -17.85 18.31
C GLY A 56 23.11 -17.05 17.81
N GLY A 57 22.90 -15.75 17.70
CA GLY A 57 23.94 -14.80 17.29
C GLY A 57 23.54 -13.37 17.61
N SER A 58 24.52 -12.52 17.83
CA SER A 58 24.31 -11.08 18.00
C SER A 58 24.49 -10.34 16.69
N PHE A 59 23.70 -9.29 16.52
CA PHE A 59 23.80 -8.36 15.40
C PHE A 59 23.58 -6.93 15.90
N GLU A 60 24.06 -5.96 15.13
CA GLU A 60 23.93 -4.54 15.44
C GLU A 60 23.07 -3.87 14.35
N VAL A 61 22.06 -3.13 14.79
CA VAL A 61 21.31 -2.21 13.93
C VAL A 61 21.90 -0.83 14.12
N ARG A 62 22.31 -0.19 13.03
CA ARG A 62 22.83 1.18 13.03
C ARG A 62 21.85 2.10 12.32
N GLY A 63 21.79 3.36 12.75
CA GLY A 63 21.00 4.40 12.08
C GLY A 63 21.69 5.02 10.86
N THR A 64 22.86 4.50 10.49
CA THR A 64 23.71 5.04 9.42
C THR A 64 24.12 3.92 8.49
N TRP A 65 24.12 4.20 7.19
CA TRP A 65 24.71 3.33 6.18
C TRP A 65 26.19 3.65 6.05
N ASN A 66 27.03 2.63 5.79
CA ASN A 66 28.44 2.87 5.54
C ASN A 66 28.68 3.53 4.17
N ASP A 67 27.72 3.41 3.25
CA ASP A 67 27.67 4.08 1.96
C ASP A 67 26.23 4.53 1.72
N GLU A 68 26.00 5.84 1.66
CA GLU A 68 24.65 6.41 1.46
C GLU A 68 24.14 6.24 0.03
N ASN A 69 25.02 5.93 -0.93
CA ASN A 69 24.69 5.70 -2.34
C ASN A 69 24.47 4.22 -2.66
N ALA A 70 25.00 3.32 -1.83
CA ALA A 70 24.68 1.91 -1.86
C ALA A 70 23.60 1.65 -0.81
N GLY A 71 22.33 1.65 -1.24
CA GLY A 71 21.21 1.21 -0.40
C GLY A 71 21.44 -0.18 0.24
N PRO A 72 20.47 -0.71 1.01
CA PRO A 72 20.66 -1.93 1.79
C PRO A 72 21.32 -3.04 0.96
N SER A 73 22.44 -3.59 1.45
CA SER A 73 23.35 -4.43 0.67
C SER A 73 22.72 -5.70 0.11
N LEU A 74 21.54 -6.09 0.60
CA LEU A 74 20.78 -7.26 0.16
C LEU A 74 19.27 -7.00 0.28
N TRP A 75 18.58 -6.89 -0.85
CA TRP A 75 17.14 -7.14 -0.95
C TRP A 75 16.93 -8.58 -1.39
N TYR A 76 16.17 -9.37 -0.61
CA TYR A 76 15.81 -10.74 -0.98
C TYR A 76 14.45 -10.74 -1.66
N SER A 77 14.42 -11.00 -2.97
CA SER A 77 13.21 -11.46 -3.65
C SER A 77 13.33 -12.97 -3.87
N SER A 78 12.44 -13.76 -3.29
CA SER A 78 12.35 -15.18 -3.64
C SER A 78 11.92 -15.31 -5.12
N ARG A 79 12.50 -16.29 -5.82
CA ARG A 79 12.13 -16.62 -7.20
C ARG A 79 10.95 -17.60 -7.16
N THR A 80 9.78 -17.20 -7.65
CA THR A 80 8.64 -18.11 -7.85
C THR A 80 8.68 -18.72 -9.25
N THR A 81 8.56 -20.05 -9.32
CA THR A 81 8.31 -20.84 -10.53
C THR A 81 6.82 -20.96 -10.88
N THR A 82 5.96 -20.23 -10.18
CA THR A 82 4.53 -20.12 -10.49
C THR A 82 4.30 -18.75 -11.09
N GLY A 83 3.85 -18.72 -12.34
CA GLY A 83 3.60 -17.50 -13.11
C GLY A 83 2.94 -16.43 -12.24
N ASN A 84 3.52 -15.23 -12.28
CA ASN A 84 2.98 -14.02 -11.69
C ASN A 84 1.45 -14.04 -11.79
N PRO A 85 0.67 -14.18 -10.70
CA PRO A 85 -0.70 -13.73 -10.76
C PRO A 85 -0.59 -12.24 -11.07
N PRO A 86 -1.09 -11.77 -12.23
CA PRO A 86 -1.16 -10.33 -12.46
C PRO A 86 -1.93 -9.71 -11.28
N SER A 87 -1.63 -8.47 -10.93
CA SER A 87 -2.38 -7.60 -10.00
C SER A 87 -2.13 -7.63 -8.47
N ALA A 88 -1.24 -8.44 -7.89
CA ALA A 88 -0.96 -8.33 -6.44
C ALA A 88 0.08 -7.23 -6.11
N ALA A 89 -0.30 -5.96 -6.30
CA ALA A 89 0.46 -4.81 -5.82
C ALA A 89 0.06 -4.54 -4.35
N TRP A 90 0.68 -5.27 -3.42
CA TRP A 90 0.62 -5.08 -1.96
C TRP A 90 -0.69 -5.42 -1.22
N GLY A 91 -0.51 -5.87 0.05
CA GLY A 91 -1.33 -5.43 1.19
C GLY A 91 -2.71 -6.06 1.40
N GLY A 92 -2.78 -7.34 1.76
CA GLY A 92 -4.04 -7.94 2.25
C GLY A 92 -3.87 -9.14 3.19
N GLY A 93 -2.64 -9.63 3.39
CA GLY A 93 -2.38 -10.75 4.30
C GLY A 93 -2.45 -10.36 5.78
N PRO A 94 -2.35 -11.35 6.69
CA PRO A 94 -2.38 -11.12 8.13
C PRO A 94 -1.29 -10.14 8.60
N GLY A 95 -1.52 -9.49 9.75
CA GLY A 95 -0.58 -8.57 10.36
C GLY A 95 0.74 -9.26 10.73
N GLY A 96 1.78 -8.99 9.96
CA GLY A 96 3.12 -9.55 10.13
C GLY A 96 3.93 -9.49 8.82
N PRO A 97 5.22 -9.84 8.84
CA PRO A 97 6.04 -9.87 7.64
C PRO A 97 5.48 -10.82 6.59
N GLN A 98 5.32 -10.30 5.38
CA GLN A 98 4.87 -11.07 4.22
C GLN A 98 6.01 -11.13 3.23
N ASN A 99 6.75 -12.24 3.24
CA ASN A 99 7.81 -12.52 2.27
C ASN A 99 7.27 -13.35 1.11
N ILE A 100 6.27 -12.78 0.45
CA ILE A 100 5.75 -13.31 -0.81
C ILE A 100 6.38 -12.53 -1.95
N SER A 101 6.72 -13.23 -3.03
CA SER A 101 7.16 -12.56 -4.26
C SER A 101 6.03 -11.65 -4.74
N VAL A 102 6.33 -10.36 -4.91
CA VAL A 102 5.44 -9.40 -5.55
C VAL A 102 6.00 -9.06 -6.92
N SER A 103 5.13 -8.80 -7.88
CA SER A 103 5.57 -8.17 -9.13
C SER A 103 5.85 -6.71 -8.85
N PRO A 104 7.07 -6.19 -9.12
CA PRO A 104 7.35 -4.77 -8.97
C PRO A 104 6.37 -3.94 -9.81
N ALA A 105 5.72 -2.96 -9.18
CA ALA A 105 5.02 -1.91 -9.91
C ALA A 105 6.06 -0.86 -10.29
N LEU A 106 6.40 -0.78 -11.57
CA LEU A 106 7.41 0.15 -12.11
C LEU A 106 6.78 1.09 -13.14
N GLY A 107 7.44 2.23 -13.36
CA GLY A 107 7.03 3.26 -14.29
C GLY A 107 5.87 4.12 -13.78
N THR A 108 5.27 4.88 -14.67
CA THR A 108 4.14 5.75 -14.36
C THR A 108 2.83 5.00 -14.58
N ARG A 109 1.94 4.98 -13.58
CA ARG A 109 0.55 4.56 -13.74
C ARG A 109 -0.34 5.75 -14.05
N HIS A 110 -1.29 5.58 -14.94
CA HIS A 110 -2.26 6.61 -15.28
C HIS A 110 -3.54 6.41 -14.47
N VAL A 111 -3.93 7.40 -13.69
CA VAL A 111 -5.09 7.33 -12.79
C VAL A 111 -6.14 8.34 -13.24
N GLY A 112 -7.33 7.82 -13.55
CA GLY A 112 -8.50 8.63 -13.84
C GLY A 112 -9.27 8.98 -12.57
N LEU A 113 -9.50 10.27 -12.33
CA LEU A 113 -10.39 10.78 -11.30
C LEU A 113 -11.77 11.03 -11.89
N LEU A 114 -12.72 10.17 -11.54
CA LEU A 114 -14.13 10.32 -11.86
C LEU A 114 -14.88 10.87 -10.64
N PHE A 115 -15.52 12.01 -10.82
CA PHE A 115 -16.46 12.55 -9.85
C PHE A 115 -17.86 12.02 -10.16
N PHE A 116 -18.66 11.77 -9.13
CA PHE A 116 -20.05 11.39 -9.35
C PHE A 116 -20.98 11.94 -8.29
N ASP A 117 -22.24 12.07 -8.67
CA ASP A 117 -23.30 12.51 -7.79
C ASP A 117 -24.54 11.60 -7.91
N THR A 118 -25.51 11.79 -7.02
CA THR A 118 -26.73 10.96 -6.92
C THR A 118 -27.97 11.86 -6.96
N SER A 119 -29.17 11.30 -7.08
CA SER A 119 -30.38 12.14 -7.11
C SER A 119 -30.65 12.88 -5.79
N SER A 120 -30.06 12.43 -4.68
CA SER A 120 -30.16 13.11 -3.39
C SER A 120 -29.27 14.36 -3.29
N GLN A 121 -28.19 14.46 -4.08
CA GLN A 121 -27.32 15.63 -4.12
C GLN A 121 -26.58 15.70 -5.46
N ARG A 122 -26.69 16.83 -6.17
CA ARG A 122 -26.09 17.03 -7.50
C ARG A 122 -24.94 18.03 -7.47
N PHE A 123 -23.88 17.81 -8.26
CA PHE A 123 -22.85 18.82 -8.49
C PHE A 123 -23.45 20.09 -9.12
N ALA A 124 -24.43 19.94 -10.01
CA ALA A 124 -25.16 21.06 -10.59
C ALA A 124 -25.94 21.93 -9.57
N SER A 125 -26.09 21.46 -8.33
CA SER A 125 -26.67 22.24 -7.24
C SER A 125 -25.63 23.00 -6.41
N LEU A 126 -24.34 22.80 -6.66
CA LEU A 126 -23.26 23.56 -6.05
C LEU A 126 -22.99 24.84 -6.83
N ASP A 127 -22.44 25.85 -6.15
CA ASP A 127 -21.93 27.04 -6.81
C ASP A 127 -20.70 26.66 -7.67
N PRO A 128 -20.55 27.18 -8.91
CA PRO A 128 -19.44 26.80 -9.80
C PRO A 128 -18.02 26.93 -9.18
N PRO A 129 -17.72 27.95 -8.35
CA PRO A 129 -16.44 28.02 -7.65
C PRO A 129 -16.22 26.88 -6.65
N GLU A 130 -17.28 26.40 -5.99
CA GLU A 130 -17.19 25.30 -5.04
C GLU A 130 -16.94 23.98 -5.75
N GLU A 131 -17.63 23.73 -6.87
CA GLU A 131 -17.40 22.54 -7.69
C GLU A 131 -15.94 22.49 -8.17
N MET A 132 -15.43 23.60 -8.70
CA MET A 132 -14.04 23.70 -9.14
C MET A 132 -13.06 23.49 -7.98
N ARG A 133 -13.36 24.01 -6.78
CA ARG A 133 -12.54 23.80 -5.58
C ARG A 133 -12.45 22.32 -5.21
N ILE A 134 -13.57 21.58 -5.23
CA ILE A 134 -13.59 20.15 -4.93
C ILE A 134 -12.73 19.38 -5.94
N ARG A 135 -12.88 19.66 -7.24
CA ARG A 135 -12.12 19.01 -8.30
C ARG A 135 -10.61 19.24 -8.14
N ASN A 136 -10.21 20.49 -7.93
CA ASN A 136 -8.81 20.86 -7.76
C ASN A 136 -8.22 20.22 -6.51
N GLN A 137 -8.96 20.24 -5.39
CA GLN A 137 -8.51 19.62 -4.14
C GLN A 137 -8.17 18.14 -4.31
N TRP A 138 -9.02 17.37 -5.01
CA TRP A 138 -8.76 15.94 -5.23
C TRP A 138 -7.60 15.71 -6.21
N SER A 139 -7.50 16.50 -7.28
CA SER A 139 -6.38 16.43 -8.22
C SER A 139 -5.04 16.76 -7.54
N GLU A 140 -5.00 17.80 -6.70
CA GLU A 140 -3.83 18.21 -5.92
C GLU A 140 -3.40 17.14 -4.93
N ARG A 141 -4.35 16.55 -4.19
CA ARG A 141 -4.08 15.45 -3.25
C ARG A 141 -3.50 14.22 -3.94
N THR A 142 -3.86 13.97 -5.20
CA THR A 142 -3.35 12.80 -5.91
C THR A 142 -1.98 13.07 -6.56
N HIS A 143 -1.74 14.27 -7.10
CA HIS A 143 -0.52 14.54 -7.89
C HIS A 143 0.42 15.59 -7.30
N ALA A 144 -0.04 16.82 -7.04
CA ALA A 144 0.84 17.98 -6.78
C ALA A 144 1.16 18.24 -5.29
N GLY A 145 0.38 17.67 -4.39
CA GLY A 145 0.38 17.97 -2.96
C GLY A 145 -0.72 18.99 -2.66
N PHE A 146 -1.35 18.88 -1.50
CA PHE A 146 -2.48 19.75 -1.12
C PHE A 146 -2.12 20.55 0.12
N ARG A 147 -2.30 21.88 0.06
CA ARG A 147 -2.12 22.74 1.22
C ARG A 147 -3.47 23.04 1.86
N PHE A 148 -3.61 22.69 3.14
CA PHE A 148 -4.83 23.00 3.88
C PHE A 148 -5.03 24.52 3.97
N PRO A 149 -6.19 25.06 3.56
CA PRO A 149 -6.45 26.50 3.61
C PRO A 149 -6.41 27.08 5.02
N ASP A 150 -6.82 26.28 6.01
CA ASP A 150 -7.06 26.78 7.37
C ASP A 150 -5.78 26.93 8.19
N ASP A 151 -4.80 26.05 7.99
CA ASP A 151 -3.58 25.98 8.81
C ASP A 151 -2.28 25.93 8.00
N GLY A 152 -2.38 25.95 6.67
CA GLY A 152 -1.22 25.94 5.77
C GLY A 152 -0.43 24.65 5.77
N ARG A 153 -0.86 23.58 6.46
CA ARG A 153 -0.17 22.28 6.44
C ARG A 153 -0.15 21.72 5.03
N LEU A 154 0.98 21.16 4.65
CA LEU A 154 1.12 20.44 3.39
C LEU A 154 0.78 18.97 3.62
N GLN A 155 -0.22 18.48 2.90
CA GLN A 155 -0.45 17.06 2.72
C GLN A 155 0.35 16.60 1.50
N GLU A 156 1.20 15.60 1.72
CA GLU A 156 1.91 14.90 0.66
C GLU A 156 0.93 14.28 -0.35
N SER A 157 1.25 14.38 -1.65
CA SER A 157 0.45 13.72 -2.67
C SER A 157 0.74 12.24 -2.78
N MET A 158 -0.24 11.50 -3.29
CA MET A 158 -0.06 10.09 -3.63
C MET A 158 1.13 9.87 -4.57
N ALA A 159 1.28 10.70 -5.62
CA ALA A 159 2.40 10.61 -6.54
C ALA A 159 3.75 10.87 -5.85
N HIS A 160 3.85 11.88 -4.97
CA HIS A 160 5.08 12.16 -4.23
C HIS A 160 5.47 11.01 -3.29
N TYR A 161 4.52 10.53 -2.48
CA TYR A 161 4.72 9.40 -1.59
C TYR A 161 5.26 8.18 -2.35
N TYR A 162 4.60 7.81 -3.45
CA TYR A 162 4.98 6.65 -4.24
C TYR A 162 6.32 6.82 -4.95
N ARG A 163 6.64 8.03 -5.42
CA ARG A 163 7.95 8.34 -6.01
C ARG A 163 9.06 8.26 -4.96
N GLU A 164 8.81 8.72 -3.74
CA GLU A 164 9.77 8.67 -2.64
C GLU A 164 10.05 7.22 -2.21
N VAL A 165 9.01 6.46 -1.83
CA VAL A 165 9.18 5.09 -1.31
C VAL A 165 9.65 4.09 -2.35
N SER A 166 9.50 4.42 -3.65
CA SER A 166 10.03 3.62 -4.75
C SER A 166 11.40 4.07 -5.25
N HIS A 167 12.02 5.09 -4.65
CA HIS A 167 13.26 5.70 -5.13
C HIS A 167 13.18 6.09 -6.62
N GLY A 168 12.06 6.69 -7.02
CA GLY A 168 11.79 7.16 -8.38
C GLY A 168 11.47 6.06 -9.39
N GLN A 169 11.28 4.81 -8.95
CA GLN A 169 10.98 3.68 -9.84
C GLN A 169 9.48 3.56 -10.19
N PHE A 170 8.61 4.17 -9.38
CA PHE A 170 7.17 4.17 -9.55
C PHE A 170 6.61 5.57 -9.40
N ASP A 171 5.67 5.93 -10.26
CA ASP A 171 5.04 7.23 -10.26
C ASP A 171 3.57 7.12 -10.65
N VAL A 172 2.80 8.17 -10.39
CA VAL A 172 1.39 8.27 -10.76
C VAL A 172 1.16 9.58 -11.51
N SER A 173 0.57 9.46 -12.69
CA SER A 173 -0.03 10.58 -13.41
C SER A 173 -1.54 10.58 -13.21
N VAL A 174 -2.16 11.75 -13.25
CA VAL A 174 -3.58 11.91 -12.91
C VAL A 174 -4.26 12.72 -13.99
N GLU A 175 -5.44 12.26 -14.40
CA GLU A 175 -6.37 12.98 -15.25
C GLU A 175 -7.73 13.07 -14.56
N THR A 176 -8.41 14.21 -14.65
CA THR A 176 -9.81 14.30 -14.25
C THR A 176 -10.69 13.94 -15.44
N ILE A 177 -11.38 12.80 -15.36
CA ILE A 177 -12.26 12.28 -16.42
C ILE A 177 -13.51 13.17 -16.57
N GLY A 178 -14.04 13.65 -15.44
CA GLY A 178 -15.23 14.49 -15.42
C GLY A 178 -16.20 14.11 -14.31
N THR A 179 -17.48 14.41 -14.53
CA THR A 179 -18.56 14.10 -13.59
C THR A 179 -19.65 13.28 -14.23
N VAL A 180 -20.17 12.30 -13.49
CA VAL A 180 -21.36 11.52 -13.86
C VAL A 180 -22.46 11.64 -12.82
N SER A 181 -23.71 11.60 -13.28
CA SER A 181 -24.88 11.68 -12.41
C SER A 181 -25.63 10.36 -12.39
N LEU A 182 -25.72 9.73 -11.22
CA LEU A 182 -26.48 8.51 -11.03
C LEU A 182 -27.96 8.81 -10.80
N THR A 183 -28.85 7.93 -11.26
CA THR A 183 -30.30 8.21 -11.26
C THR A 183 -30.96 8.12 -9.89
N ASN A 184 -30.43 7.27 -9.00
CA ASN A 184 -31.06 6.99 -7.71
C ASN A 184 -30.36 7.77 -6.58
N ASP A 185 -30.94 7.71 -5.39
CA ASP A 185 -30.40 8.38 -4.21
C ASP A 185 -29.12 7.70 -3.70
N TRP A 186 -28.45 8.36 -2.75
CA TRP A 186 -27.23 7.86 -2.14
C TRP A 186 -27.41 6.48 -1.48
N ASP A 187 -28.49 6.30 -0.73
CA ASP A 187 -28.77 5.07 0.01
C ASP A 187 -29.09 3.88 -0.89
N THR A 188 -29.43 4.10 -2.17
CA THR A 188 -29.53 3.01 -3.15
C THR A 188 -28.15 2.39 -3.45
N TYR A 189 -27.09 3.19 -3.44
CA TYR A 189 -25.74 2.77 -3.83
C TYR A 189 -24.84 2.44 -2.66
N PHE A 190 -25.14 2.95 -1.48
CA PHE A 190 -24.32 2.76 -0.28
C PHE A 190 -25.12 2.09 0.84
N ALA A 191 -24.41 1.34 1.69
CA ALA A 191 -24.94 0.80 2.94
C ALA A 191 -24.11 1.34 4.11
N SER A 192 -24.76 1.60 5.24
CA SER A 192 -24.03 1.89 6.49
C SER A 192 -23.28 0.64 6.94
N LYS A 193 -21.96 0.78 7.13
CA LYS A 193 -21.07 -0.29 7.62
C LYS A 193 -21.13 -0.43 9.15
N SER A 194 -21.46 0.65 9.84
CA SER A 194 -21.73 0.70 11.28
C SER A 194 -22.58 1.92 11.60
N ASP A 195 -23.51 1.79 12.55
CA ASP A 195 -24.32 2.90 13.06
C ASP A 195 -23.50 3.90 13.89
N THR A 196 -22.27 3.56 14.30
CA THR A 196 -21.44 4.41 15.17
C THR A 196 -20.45 5.30 14.43
N ASP A 197 -20.03 4.93 13.23
CA ASP A 197 -18.84 5.51 12.60
C ASP A 197 -19.15 6.33 11.33
N ASN A 198 -20.43 6.45 10.94
CA ASN A 198 -20.86 7.04 9.67
C ASN A 198 -20.11 6.50 8.43
N ARG A 199 -19.49 5.33 8.55
CA ARG A 199 -18.78 4.68 7.45
C ARG A 199 -19.79 4.03 6.55
N GLN A 200 -19.72 4.32 5.27
CA GLN A 200 -20.55 3.66 4.27
C GLN A 200 -19.70 2.80 3.34
N GLU A 201 -20.29 1.69 2.91
CA GLU A 201 -19.70 0.78 1.95
C GLU A 201 -20.52 0.73 0.65
N PRO A 202 -19.85 0.66 -0.49
CA PRO A 202 -20.53 0.60 -1.77
C PRO A 202 -21.26 -0.74 -1.93
N LYS A 203 -22.51 -0.68 -2.40
CA LYS A 203 -23.28 -1.86 -2.80
C LYS A 203 -22.80 -2.37 -4.16
N GLY A 204 -22.95 -3.67 -4.38
CA GLY A 204 -22.18 -4.42 -5.39
C GLY A 204 -22.25 -3.93 -6.85
N SER A 205 -23.27 -3.17 -7.26
CA SER A 205 -23.37 -2.68 -8.66
C SER A 205 -22.86 -1.25 -8.87
N LEU A 206 -22.40 -0.55 -7.83
CA LEU A 206 -22.00 0.86 -7.95
C LEU A 206 -20.88 1.06 -8.98
N PHE A 207 -19.77 0.32 -8.85
CA PHE A 207 -18.60 0.52 -9.71
C PHE A 207 -18.93 0.29 -11.19
N GLN A 208 -19.67 -0.76 -11.52
CA GLN A 208 -20.12 -1.01 -12.89
C GLN A 208 -20.99 0.14 -13.42
N LYS A 209 -21.89 0.68 -12.60
CA LYS A 209 -22.74 1.81 -13.00
C LYS A 209 -21.94 3.08 -13.26
N LEU A 210 -20.91 3.33 -12.45
CA LEU A 210 -20.01 4.47 -12.64
C LEU A 210 -19.20 4.34 -13.93
N ILE A 211 -18.62 3.16 -14.19
CA ILE A 211 -17.89 2.88 -15.44
C ILE A 211 -18.82 3.08 -16.63
N THR A 212 -20.01 2.48 -16.62
CA THR A 212 -20.99 2.64 -17.71
C THR A 212 -21.44 4.10 -17.89
N ALA A 213 -21.59 4.87 -16.81
CA ALA A 213 -21.96 6.29 -16.92
C ALA A 213 -20.81 7.16 -17.50
N ALA A 214 -19.57 6.76 -17.26
CA ALA A 214 -18.37 7.47 -17.70
C ALA A 214 -17.82 6.97 -19.05
N ASP A 215 -18.46 5.98 -19.68
CA ASP A 215 -18.03 5.36 -20.96
C ASP A 215 -17.90 6.38 -22.11
N SER A 216 -18.67 7.46 -22.06
CA SER A 216 -18.59 8.57 -23.04
C SER A 216 -17.55 9.64 -22.70
N LEU A 217 -16.96 9.59 -21.51
CA LEU A 217 -16.05 10.62 -20.99
C LEU A 217 -14.58 10.23 -21.10
N ALA A 218 -14.27 8.93 -21.10
CA ALA A 218 -12.91 8.43 -21.12
C ALA A 218 -12.81 7.11 -21.89
N ASP A 219 -11.67 6.93 -22.57
CA ASP A 219 -11.26 5.63 -23.06
C ASP A 219 -10.57 4.87 -21.92
N PHE A 220 -11.30 3.96 -21.27
CA PHE A 220 -10.78 3.21 -20.13
C PHE A 220 -9.55 2.35 -20.44
N ALA A 221 -9.30 2.03 -21.72
CA ALA A 221 -8.09 1.32 -22.14
C ALA A 221 -6.80 2.12 -21.91
N THR A 222 -6.91 3.43 -21.65
CA THR A 222 -5.76 4.30 -21.35
C THR A 222 -5.30 4.27 -19.89
N TYR A 223 -6.04 3.58 -19.00
CA TYR A 223 -5.76 3.52 -17.55
C TYR A 223 -5.30 2.13 -17.05
N GLU A 224 -4.75 1.30 -17.93
CA GLU A 224 -4.21 -0.04 -17.60
C GLU A 224 -2.82 -0.02 -16.91
#